data_AF-A0A4V5UWA3-F1
#
_entry.id   AF-A0A4V5UWA3-F1
#
_cell.length_a   1.000
_cell.length_b   1.000
_cell.length_c   1.000
_cell.angle_alpha   90.00
_cell.angle_beta   90.00
_cell.angle_gamma   90.00
#
_symmetry.space_group_name_H-M   'P 1'
#
loop_
_entity.id
_entity.type
_entity.pdbx_description
1 polymer ?
#
loop_
_entity_poly.entity_id
_entity_poly.type
_entity_poly.pdbx_seq_one_letter_code
_entity_poly.pdbx_strand_id
1 'polypeptide(L)'
;MNEDDLSEALHDVMVRSSPPPSMDPAHALDQARRARKRRTAVLAAAAVATLVVGIGAGPALVAHHTGGRSTGQMVAGVPSTSPSVPTPRATSTLLPKAPTTRKSGDPWPEGQVDRTASAGPRADRAVTLMQDLSSSVPAGFSTPDVKYPDGRAMRWPQAQYASNDGEQDYWEYQAIIPVQKDNRLGQLLVQATTPTGKPATTPCKLAGEFWGGSGTCTVMDIGGKKVGVVTAKGHHSYDQWAAYRYDDGTVVVLAQSRKTDREGRSPLTQPVFTTRQLAELAMSPKFKIST
;
A
#
# COMPACT_ATOMS: atom_id res chain seq x y z
N MET A 1 -53.91 -21.85 6.74
CA MET A 1 -52.60 -22.40 6.33
C MET A 1 -52.07 -23.09 7.57
N ASN A 2 -52.05 -24.42 7.56
CA ASN A 2 -51.71 -25.22 8.74
C ASN A 2 -50.19 -25.49 8.76
N GLU A 3 -49.65 -25.85 9.92
CA GLU A 3 -48.21 -26.12 10.10
C GLU A 3 -47.69 -27.23 9.18
N ASP A 4 -48.55 -28.18 8.82
CA ASP A 4 -48.23 -29.25 7.88
C ASP A 4 -47.93 -28.73 6.47
N ASP A 5 -48.66 -27.71 5.98
CA ASP A 5 -48.43 -27.10 4.66
C ASP A 5 -47.09 -26.34 4.60
N LEU A 6 -46.67 -25.73 5.73
CA LEU A 6 -45.41 -25.00 5.81
C LEU A 6 -44.21 -25.95 5.86
N SER A 7 -44.36 -27.07 6.58
CA SER A 7 -43.38 -28.14 6.67
C SER A 7 -43.12 -28.78 5.30
N GLU A 8 -44.18 -29.08 4.55
CA GLU A 8 -44.07 -29.70 3.23
C GLU A 8 -43.46 -28.74 2.19
N ALA A 9 -43.81 -27.45 2.24
CA ALA A 9 -43.20 -26.44 1.38
C ALA A 9 -41.69 -26.23 1.66
N LEU A 10 -41.26 -26.31 2.92
CA LEU A 10 -39.85 -26.20 3.28
C LEU A 10 -39.05 -27.46 2.89
N HIS A 11 -39.67 -28.63 2.96
CA HIS A 11 -39.06 -29.87 2.47
C HIS A 11 -38.89 -29.88 0.93
N ASP A 12 -39.87 -29.39 0.16
CA ASP A 12 -39.76 -29.32 -1.31
C ASP A 12 -38.62 -28.37 -1.77
N VAL A 13 -38.39 -27.27 -1.05
CA VAL A 13 -37.29 -26.32 -1.36
C VAL A 13 -35.91 -26.91 -0.99
N MET A 14 -35.82 -27.72 0.07
CA MET A 14 -34.56 -28.37 0.43
C MET A 14 -34.15 -29.48 -0.56
N VAL A 15 -35.11 -30.18 -1.19
CA VAL A 15 -34.80 -31.24 -2.16
C VAL A 15 -34.42 -30.69 -3.55
N ARG A 16 -34.83 -29.46 -3.90
CA ARG A 16 -34.48 -28.81 -5.17
C ARG A 16 -33.14 -28.06 -5.19
N SER A 17 -32.44 -28.00 -4.06
CA SER A 17 -31.13 -27.39 -3.99
C SER A 17 -30.08 -28.34 -4.55
N SER A 18 -29.78 -28.21 -5.84
CA SER A 18 -28.63 -28.91 -6.43
C SER A 18 -27.38 -28.53 -5.62
N PRO A 19 -26.61 -29.49 -5.07
CA PRO A 19 -25.41 -29.16 -4.32
C PRO A 19 -24.49 -28.29 -5.19
N PRO A 20 -23.88 -27.24 -4.62
CA PRO A 20 -22.98 -26.38 -5.39
C PRO A 20 -21.93 -27.26 -6.06
N PRO A 21 -21.60 -27.02 -7.35
CA PRO A 21 -20.64 -27.84 -8.06
C PRO A 21 -19.36 -27.93 -7.23
N SER A 22 -18.89 -29.16 -6.98
CA SER A 22 -17.70 -29.40 -6.18
C SER A 22 -16.53 -28.65 -6.82
N MET A 23 -16.03 -27.63 -6.14
CA MET A 23 -14.92 -26.84 -6.61
C MET A 23 -13.67 -27.72 -6.56
N ASP A 24 -13.15 -28.12 -7.72
CA ASP A 24 -11.90 -28.88 -7.80
C ASP A 24 -10.73 -27.95 -7.41
N PRO A 25 -10.10 -28.17 -6.24
CA PRO A 25 -9.02 -27.31 -5.75
C PRO A 25 -7.79 -27.38 -6.67
N ALA A 26 -7.58 -28.49 -7.38
CA ALA A 26 -6.50 -28.60 -8.35
C ALA A 26 -6.76 -27.64 -9.52
N HIS A 27 -7.98 -27.59 -10.03
CA HIS A 27 -8.36 -26.71 -11.13
C HIS A 27 -8.30 -25.22 -10.76
N ALA A 28 -8.69 -24.87 -9.52
CA ALA A 28 -8.56 -23.51 -9.00
C ALA A 28 -7.09 -23.07 -8.86
N LEU A 29 -6.23 -23.95 -8.33
CA LEU A 29 -4.78 -23.69 -8.22
C LEU A 29 -4.12 -23.60 -9.59
N ASP A 30 -4.57 -24.38 -10.56
CA ASP A 30 -4.05 -24.36 -11.92
C ASP A 30 -4.44 -23.07 -12.67
N GLN A 31 -5.67 -22.59 -12.49
CA GLN A 31 -6.08 -21.28 -12.98
C GLN A 31 -5.28 -20.14 -12.33
N ALA A 32 -5.04 -20.21 -11.02
CA ALA A 32 -4.22 -19.23 -10.30
C ALA A 32 -2.76 -19.23 -10.78
N ARG A 33 -2.16 -20.41 -10.99
CA ARG A 33 -0.80 -20.56 -11.53
C ARG A 33 -0.69 -20.06 -12.97
N ARG A 34 -1.69 -20.30 -13.82
CA ARG A 34 -1.74 -19.77 -15.20
C ARG A 34 -1.88 -18.25 -15.22
N ALA A 35 -2.71 -17.67 -14.34
CA ALA A 35 -2.83 -16.23 -14.19
C ALA A 35 -1.51 -15.60 -13.73
N ARG A 36 -0.80 -16.23 -12.78
CA ARG A 36 0.52 -15.80 -12.31
C ARG A 36 1.58 -15.87 -13.41
N LYS A 37 1.64 -16.97 -14.18
CA LYS A 37 2.58 -17.14 -15.31
C LYS A 37 2.35 -16.11 -16.42
N ARG A 38 1.09 -15.73 -16.71
CA ARG A 38 0.79 -14.68 -17.70
C ARG A 38 1.31 -13.31 -17.26
N ARG A 39 1.23 -12.99 -15.97
CA ARG A 39 1.73 -11.71 -15.43
C ARG A 39 3.26 -11.61 -15.47
N THR A 40 3.99 -12.69 -15.21
CA THR A 40 5.46 -12.70 -15.32
C THR A 40 5.95 -12.65 -16.76
N ALA A 41 5.24 -13.26 -17.71
CA ALA A 41 5.60 -13.20 -19.13
C ALA A 41 5.49 -11.79 -19.72
N VAL A 42 4.50 -10.99 -19.28
CA VAL A 42 4.34 -9.59 -19.71
C VAL A 42 5.49 -8.70 -19.21
N LEU A 43 6.04 -8.98 -18.02
CA LEU A 43 7.18 -8.24 -17.47
C LEU A 43 8.51 -8.57 -18.16
N ALA A 44 8.66 -9.77 -18.73
CA ALA A 44 9.90 -10.19 -19.40
C ALA A 44 10.05 -9.64 -20.84
N ALA A 45 8.95 -9.21 -21.48
CA ALA A 45 8.98 -8.74 -22.87
C ALA A 45 9.47 -7.29 -23.05
N ALA A 46 9.70 -6.54 -21.96
CA ALA A 46 10.08 -5.11 -22.02
C ALA A 46 11.61 -4.86 -21.98
N ALA A 47 12.43 -5.89 -22.17
CA ALA A 47 13.89 -5.80 -21.99
C ALA A 47 14.70 -6.21 -23.23
N VAL A 48 14.28 -5.83 -24.45
CA VAL A 48 15.18 -5.88 -25.62
C VAL A 48 14.83 -4.76 -26.61
N ALA A 49 15.59 -3.67 -26.58
CA ALA A 49 16.06 -2.92 -27.75
C ALA A 49 16.66 -1.57 -27.33
N THR A 50 17.99 -1.44 -27.41
CA THR A 50 18.69 -0.32 -28.08
C THR A 50 20.18 -0.60 -28.07
N LEU A 51 20.74 -0.93 -29.24
CA LEU A 51 22.17 -0.91 -29.52
C LEU A 51 22.30 -0.40 -30.95
N VAL A 52 22.98 0.74 -31.13
CA VAL A 52 23.85 1.13 -32.27
C VAL A 52 24.31 2.60 -32.10
N VAL A 53 25.61 2.73 -31.82
CA VAL A 53 26.65 3.63 -32.40
C VAL A 53 26.50 5.16 -32.38
N GLY A 54 27.52 5.79 -31.77
CA GLY A 54 28.00 7.14 -32.10
C GLY A 54 29.41 7.37 -31.54
N ILE A 55 30.42 7.14 -32.38
CA ILE A 55 31.87 7.33 -32.13
C ILE A 55 32.22 8.83 -32.17
N GLY A 56 33.10 9.30 -31.26
CA GLY A 56 33.73 10.63 -31.36
C GLY A 56 34.75 10.97 -30.26
N ALA A 57 36.03 10.79 -30.58
CA ALA A 57 37.30 11.40 -30.12
C ALA A 57 37.48 12.07 -28.71
N GLY A 58 38.57 11.70 -28.00
CA GLY A 58 39.08 12.27 -26.73
C GLY A 58 39.89 13.59 -26.86
N PRO A 59 40.93 13.93 -26.04
CA PRO A 59 41.53 13.25 -24.87
C PRO A 59 41.89 14.16 -23.63
N ALA A 60 42.49 13.52 -22.61
CA ALA A 60 43.47 14.00 -21.61
C ALA A 60 43.07 14.98 -20.48
N LEU A 61 43.35 14.58 -19.22
CA LEU A 61 44.40 15.19 -18.36
C LEU A 61 44.66 14.32 -17.11
N VAL A 62 45.94 14.03 -16.89
CA VAL A 62 46.53 13.38 -15.72
C VAL A 62 46.88 14.46 -14.69
N ALA A 63 46.58 14.23 -13.40
CA ALA A 63 47.35 14.84 -12.31
C ALA A 63 47.33 13.94 -11.07
N HIS A 64 48.46 13.28 -10.84
CA HIS A 64 48.91 12.72 -9.57
C HIS A 64 49.01 13.81 -8.50
N HIS A 65 48.63 13.53 -7.25
CA HIS A 65 49.31 14.10 -6.06
C HIS A 65 49.45 13.05 -4.94
N THR A 66 50.72 12.75 -4.66
CA THR A 66 51.25 11.96 -3.55
C THR A 66 51.96 12.90 -2.56
N GLY A 67 51.91 12.58 -1.27
CA GLY A 67 52.74 13.18 -0.21
C GLY A 67 51.96 14.18 0.67
N GLY A 68 52.15 14.24 1.98
CA GLY A 68 53.18 13.66 2.83
C GLY A 68 52.91 13.96 4.31
N ARG A 69 53.66 13.24 5.14
CA ARG A 69 53.70 13.13 6.60
C ARG A 69 54.28 14.39 7.28
N SER A 70 53.84 14.69 8.51
CA SER A 70 54.65 15.23 9.63
C SER A 70 53.73 15.44 10.85
N THR A 71 53.78 14.61 11.90
CA THR A 71 54.65 14.65 13.10
C THR A 71 54.48 15.87 14.00
N GLY A 72 53.96 15.63 15.21
CA GLY A 72 54.01 16.52 16.37
C GLY A 72 53.61 15.74 17.63
N GLN A 73 54.62 15.37 18.43
CA GLN A 73 54.57 14.58 19.66
C GLN A 73 54.93 15.50 20.84
N MET A 74 54.20 15.47 21.97
CA MET A 74 54.66 15.75 23.36
C MET A 74 53.61 15.15 24.34
N VAL A 75 53.86 14.07 25.08
CA VAL A 75 54.51 13.87 26.41
C VAL A 75 53.58 14.07 27.63
N ALA A 76 53.82 13.22 28.63
CA ALA A 76 52.97 12.70 29.72
C ALA A 76 52.77 13.58 30.98
N GLY A 77 51.79 13.19 31.82
CA GLY A 77 51.73 13.52 33.26
C GLY A 77 50.35 13.36 33.91
N VAL A 78 50.18 12.40 34.84
CA VAL A 78 49.05 12.26 35.80
C VAL A 78 49.59 12.59 37.21
N PRO A 79 48.79 13.00 38.23
CA PRO A 79 48.01 12.04 39.04
C PRO A 79 46.66 12.53 39.65
N SER A 80 45.72 11.57 39.77
CA SER A 80 44.77 11.27 40.86
C SER A 80 43.94 12.34 41.61
N THR A 81 42.60 12.16 41.64
CA THR A 81 41.77 12.30 42.86
C THR A 81 40.40 11.59 42.73
N SER A 82 40.24 10.49 43.49
CA SER A 82 39.09 9.98 44.25
C SER A 82 37.71 9.63 43.61
N PRO A 83 36.96 8.68 44.22
CA PRO A 83 36.09 7.74 43.53
C PRO A 83 34.62 8.15 43.51
N SER A 84 33.91 7.84 42.42
CA SER A 84 32.45 7.90 42.37
C SER A 84 31.87 6.53 42.01
N VAL A 85 30.92 6.14 42.85
CA VAL A 85 30.16 4.88 42.94
C VAL A 85 29.61 4.41 41.58
N PRO A 86 29.65 3.10 41.25
CA PRO A 86 29.07 2.60 40.00
C PRO A 86 27.54 2.56 40.13
N THR A 87 26.87 3.43 39.38
CA THR A 87 25.44 3.28 39.08
C THR A 87 25.30 2.20 37.99
N PRO A 88 24.47 1.16 38.14
CA PRO A 88 24.30 0.16 37.10
C PRO A 88 23.66 0.81 35.86
N ARG A 89 24.47 0.92 34.81
CA ARG A 89 24.04 1.31 33.47
C ARG A 89 23.06 0.25 32.98
N ALA A 90 21.80 0.61 32.83
CA ALA A 90 20.84 -0.20 32.09
C ALA A 90 21.32 -0.26 30.64
N THR A 91 22.02 -1.35 30.30
CA THR A 91 22.33 -1.71 28.93
C THR A 91 21.02 -2.14 28.28
N SER A 92 20.25 -1.16 27.79
CA SER A 92 19.20 -1.43 26.82
C SER A 92 19.89 -1.80 25.51
N THR A 93 20.32 -3.05 25.41
CA THR A 93 20.71 -3.67 24.15
C THR A 93 19.43 -3.80 23.33
N LEU A 94 19.02 -2.71 22.68
CA LEU A 94 18.13 -2.75 21.53
C LEU A 94 18.88 -3.52 20.45
N LEU A 95 18.72 -4.85 20.48
CA LEU A 95 18.99 -5.68 19.33
C LEU A 95 18.20 -5.08 18.15
N PRO A 96 18.83 -4.70 17.04
CA PRO A 96 18.09 -4.41 15.83
C PRO A 96 17.34 -5.68 15.46
N LYS A 97 16.00 -5.66 15.55
CA LYS A 97 15.14 -6.75 15.10
C LYS A 97 15.51 -6.98 13.63
N ALA A 98 16.19 -8.09 13.36
CA ALA A 98 16.60 -8.45 12.01
C ALA A 98 15.39 -8.35 11.06
N PRO A 99 15.56 -7.92 9.81
CA PRO A 99 14.48 -7.95 8.84
C PRO A 99 14.00 -9.40 8.74
N THR A 100 12.83 -9.66 9.30
CA THR A 100 12.20 -10.97 9.21
C THR A 100 11.82 -11.11 7.75
N THR A 101 12.45 -12.07 7.09
CA THR A 101 12.01 -12.55 5.79
C THR A 101 11.28 -13.83 6.09
N ARG A 102 9.95 -13.83 5.96
CA ARG A 102 9.17 -15.05 6.17
C ARG A 102 9.28 -16.00 4.99
N LYS A 103 9.03 -17.27 5.23
CA LYS A 103 8.87 -18.34 4.24
C LYS A 103 7.50 -18.98 4.39
N SER A 104 7.01 -19.60 3.32
CA SER A 104 5.80 -20.42 3.35
C SER A 104 5.92 -21.49 4.45
N GLY A 105 4.92 -21.53 5.34
CA GLY A 105 4.89 -22.40 6.51
C GLY A 105 5.24 -21.72 7.83
N ASP A 106 5.83 -20.52 7.81
CA ASP A 106 6.03 -19.74 9.04
C ASP A 106 4.69 -19.33 9.65
N PRO A 107 4.54 -19.31 10.99
CA PRO A 107 3.32 -18.82 11.62
C PRO A 107 3.07 -17.36 11.25
N TRP A 108 1.80 -16.99 11.06
CA TRP A 108 1.44 -15.60 10.80
C TRP A 108 1.79 -14.70 11.99
N PRO A 109 2.13 -13.42 11.74
CA PRO A 109 2.51 -12.53 12.81
C PRO A 109 1.31 -12.29 13.73
N GLU A 110 1.58 -11.95 14.98
CA GLU A 110 0.54 -11.45 15.90
C GLU A 110 -0.65 -12.42 16.09
N GLY A 111 -0.43 -13.73 15.90
CA GLY A 111 -1.44 -14.78 16.15
C GLY A 111 -2.55 -14.88 15.09
N GLN A 112 -2.35 -14.28 13.91
CA GLN A 112 -3.31 -14.39 12.80
C GLN A 112 -3.41 -15.83 12.26
N VAL A 113 -4.54 -16.15 11.64
CA VAL A 113 -4.76 -17.44 10.96
C VAL A 113 -4.53 -17.36 9.45
N ASP A 114 -4.54 -16.15 8.89
CA ASP A 114 -4.24 -15.86 7.50
C ASP A 114 -3.49 -14.52 7.37
N ARG A 115 -3.39 -14.00 6.14
CA ARG A 115 -2.66 -12.74 5.84
C ARG A 115 -3.37 -11.49 6.37
N THR A 116 -4.66 -11.56 6.67
CA THR A 116 -5.51 -10.43 6.98
C THR A 116 -5.69 -10.30 8.49
N ALA A 117 -5.43 -9.11 9.01
CA ALA A 117 -5.69 -8.80 10.40
C ALA A 117 -7.16 -8.39 10.55
N SER A 118 -7.99 -9.30 11.04
CA SER A 118 -9.41 -9.05 11.35
C SER A 118 -9.64 -8.46 12.74
N ALA A 119 -8.66 -8.54 13.63
CA ALA A 119 -8.72 -8.03 15.00
C ALA A 119 -7.35 -7.53 15.47
N GLY A 120 -7.35 -6.82 16.60
CA GLY A 120 -6.13 -6.30 17.24
C GLY A 120 -5.58 -5.02 16.60
N PRO A 121 -4.38 -4.58 17.02
CA PRO A 121 -3.86 -3.25 16.69
C PRO A 121 -3.76 -2.94 15.20
N ARG A 122 -3.53 -3.96 14.36
CA ARG A 122 -3.46 -3.82 12.89
C ARG A 122 -4.83 -3.54 12.29
N ALA A 123 -5.87 -4.25 12.74
CA ALA A 123 -7.25 -4.01 12.33
C ALA A 123 -7.71 -2.62 12.81
N ASP A 124 -7.42 -2.27 14.06
CA ASP A 124 -7.76 -0.96 14.64
C ASP A 124 -7.09 0.17 13.86
N ARG A 125 -5.83 -0.01 13.45
CA ARG A 125 -5.12 0.98 12.62
C ARG A 125 -5.77 1.17 11.25
N ALA A 126 -6.29 0.12 10.62
CA ALA A 126 -7.04 0.26 9.36
C ALA A 126 -8.37 1.02 9.56
N VAL A 127 -9.03 0.83 10.71
CA VAL A 127 -10.23 1.61 11.08
C VAL A 127 -9.88 3.08 11.28
N THR A 128 -8.79 3.40 11.99
CA THR A 128 -8.29 4.78 12.13
C THR A 128 -7.99 5.40 10.77
N LEU A 129 -7.32 4.66 9.88
CA LEU A 129 -7.01 5.12 8.53
C LEU A 129 -8.28 5.47 7.73
N MET A 130 -9.36 4.70 7.89
CA MET A 130 -10.66 4.99 7.29
C MET A 130 -11.33 6.23 7.87
N GLN A 131 -11.21 6.45 9.19
CA GLN A 131 -11.73 7.64 9.85
C GLN A 131 -10.96 8.90 9.41
N ASP A 132 -9.64 8.80 9.30
CA ASP A 132 -8.77 9.86 8.76
C ASP A 132 -9.13 10.18 7.31
N LEU A 133 -9.44 9.17 6.48
CA LEU A 133 -9.89 9.40 5.11
C LEU A 133 -11.25 10.12 5.11
N SER A 134 -12.15 9.75 6.02
CA SER A 134 -13.49 10.33 6.13
C SER A 134 -13.46 11.80 6.58
N SER A 135 -12.60 12.12 7.55
CA SER A 135 -12.41 13.49 8.05
C SER A 135 -11.70 14.41 7.03
N SER A 136 -11.09 13.82 6.00
CA SER A 136 -10.42 14.55 4.91
C SER A 136 -11.37 15.02 3.82
N VAL A 137 -12.61 14.54 3.80
CA VAL A 137 -13.57 14.87 2.76
C VAL A 137 -13.95 16.36 2.87
N PRO A 138 -13.86 17.13 1.77
CA PRO A 138 -14.08 18.57 1.83
C PRO A 138 -15.56 18.89 2.07
N ALA A 139 -15.82 20.10 2.55
CA ALA A 139 -17.18 20.60 2.74
C ALA A 139 -18.02 20.48 1.45
N GLY A 140 -19.31 20.18 1.61
CA GLY A 140 -20.23 19.91 0.51
C GLY A 140 -20.23 18.47 0.00
N PHE A 141 -19.35 17.61 0.54
CA PHE A 141 -19.43 16.16 0.39
C PHE A 141 -19.70 15.50 1.75
N SER A 142 -20.28 14.31 1.73
CA SER A 142 -20.57 13.49 2.91
C SER A 142 -20.05 12.07 2.73
N THR A 143 -19.88 11.32 3.82
CA THR A 143 -19.39 9.92 3.80
C THR A 143 -20.45 8.98 4.38
N PRO A 144 -21.56 8.76 3.66
CA PRO A 144 -22.71 8.05 4.21
C PRO A 144 -22.37 6.58 4.52
N ASP A 145 -23.06 6.00 5.49
CA ASP A 145 -22.97 4.57 5.77
C ASP A 145 -23.91 3.79 4.84
N VAL A 146 -23.49 3.66 3.58
CA VAL A 146 -24.24 2.92 2.55
C VAL A 146 -23.76 1.48 2.44
N LYS A 147 -24.70 0.59 2.11
CA LYS A 147 -24.49 -0.83 1.88
C LYS A 147 -24.69 -1.20 0.41
N TYR A 148 -23.98 -2.23 -0.05
CA TYR A 148 -24.25 -2.93 -1.31
C TYR A 148 -25.61 -3.64 -1.26
N PRO A 149 -26.18 -4.06 -2.41
CA PRO A 149 -27.44 -4.80 -2.45
C PRO A 149 -27.43 -6.09 -1.61
N ASP A 150 -26.26 -6.72 -1.46
CA ASP A 150 -26.04 -7.90 -0.63
C ASP A 150 -25.92 -7.61 0.88
N GLY A 151 -26.10 -6.34 1.28
CA GLY A 151 -26.05 -5.92 2.68
C GLY A 151 -24.66 -5.61 3.22
N ARG A 152 -23.57 -5.86 2.46
CA ARG A 152 -22.21 -5.53 2.90
C ARG A 152 -22.00 -4.02 2.94
N ALA A 153 -21.28 -3.53 3.95
CA ALA A 153 -20.90 -2.12 4.03
C ALA A 153 -19.97 -1.74 2.88
N MET A 154 -20.19 -0.56 2.29
CA MET A 154 -19.26 0.00 1.29
C MET A 154 -18.01 0.60 1.94
N ARG A 155 -18.09 0.90 3.23
CA ARG A 155 -16.96 1.29 4.06
C ARG A 155 -16.15 0.04 4.40
N TRP A 156 -14.89 0.01 3.98
CA TRP A 156 -14.08 -1.20 4.11
C TRP A 156 -12.64 -0.86 4.52
N PRO A 157 -12.33 -0.95 5.83
CA PRO A 157 -10.96 -0.96 6.32
C PRO A 157 -10.38 -2.38 6.26
N GLN A 158 -9.11 -2.51 5.88
CA GLN A 158 -8.37 -3.77 5.93
C GLN A 158 -6.91 -3.51 6.28
N ALA A 159 -6.33 -4.36 7.12
CA ALA A 159 -4.89 -4.49 7.23
C ALA A 159 -4.49 -5.90 6.81
N GLN A 160 -3.38 -6.03 6.10
CA GLN A 160 -2.85 -7.32 5.69
C GLN A 160 -1.33 -7.31 5.65
N TYR A 161 -0.76 -8.46 5.96
CA TYR A 161 0.63 -8.76 5.69
C TYR A 161 0.80 -8.97 4.17
N ALA A 162 1.75 -8.26 3.57
CA ALA A 162 1.85 -8.15 2.11
C ALA A 162 3.21 -8.57 1.53
N SER A 163 4.12 -9.08 2.37
CA SER A 163 5.39 -9.63 1.89
C SER A 163 5.25 -11.02 1.26
N ASN A 164 6.15 -11.34 0.33
CA ASN A 164 6.31 -12.67 -0.24
C ASN A 164 7.45 -13.44 0.45
N ASP A 165 7.52 -14.75 0.20
CA ASP A 165 8.63 -15.59 0.64
C ASP A 165 10.00 -14.98 0.30
N GLY A 166 10.81 -14.73 1.31
CA GLY A 166 12.14 -14.15 1.16
C GLY A 166 12.19 -12.64 0.93
N GLU A 167 11.05 -11.95 0.85
CA GLU A 167 10.97 -10.49 0.84
C GLU A 167 10.91 -9.95 2.28
N GLN A 168 11.40 -8.72 2.48
CA GLN A 168 11.30 -8.04 3.76
C GLN A 168 9.83 -7.90 4.17
N ASP A 169 9.51 -8.30 5.40
CA ASP A 169 8.19 -8.14 5.99
C ASP A 169 7.69 -6.70 5.93
N TYR A 170 6.49 -6.52 5.39
CA TYR A 170 5.77 -5.26 5.44
C TYR A 170 4.27 -5.48 5.52
N TRP A 171 3.61 -4.46 6.06
CA TRP A 171 2.17 -4.39 6.23
C TRP A 171 1.58 -3.41 5.23
N GLU A 172 0.39 -3.75 4.74
CA GLU A 172 -0.45 -2.91 3.92
C GLU A 172 -1.75 -2.63 4.67
N TYR A 173 -2.15 -1.37 4.67
CA TYR A 173 -3.39 -0.88 5.26
C TYR A 173 -4.19 -0.21 4.16
N GLN A 174 -5.46 -0.54 4.09
CA GLN A 174 -6.36 0.00 3.09
C GLN A 174 -7.63 0.48 3.78
N ALA A 175 -8.18 1.58 3.28
CA ALA A 175 -9.52 1.98 3.61
C ALA A 175 -10.23 2.50 2.36
N ILE A 176 -11.45 2.02 2.17
CA ILE A 176 -12.38 2.48 1.14
C ILE A 176 -13.56 3.15 1.81
N ILE A 177 -13.97 4.32 1.31
CA ILE A 177 -15.21 4.97 1.74
C ILE A 177 -16.05 5.45 0.54
N PRO A 178 -17.38 5.35 0.64
CA PRO A 178 -18.29 6.04 -0.27
C PRO A 178 -18.28 7.54 0.03
N VAL A 179 -18.43 8.36 -1.01
CA VAL A 179 -18.57 9.82 -0.89
C VAL A 179 -19.79 10.28 -1.67
N GLN A 180 -20.63 11.07 -1.04
CA GLN A 180 -21.89 11.53 -1.62
C GLN A 180 -21.98 13.05 -1.71
N LYS A 181 -22.52 13.53 -2.83
CA LYS A 181 -22.94 14.92 -3.06
C LYS A 181 -24.15 14.92 -4.00
N ASP A 182 -25.18 15.70 -3.71
CA ASP A 182 -26.39 15.85 -4.54
C ASP A 182 -27.04 14.51 -4.96
N ASN A 183 -27.15 13.56 -4.00
CA ASN A 183 -27.65 12.19 -4.20
C ASN A 183 -26.86 11.33 -5.22
N ARG A 184 -25.65 11.78 -5.58
CA ARG A 184 -24.68 11.05 -6.41
C ARG A 184 -23.60 10.46 -5.55
N LEU A 185 -23.09 9.30 -5.95
CA LEU A 185 -22.16 8.51 -5.16
C LEU A 185 -20.87 8.28 -5.93
N GLY A 186 -19.75 8.53 -5.28
CA GLY A 186 -18.40 8.18 -5.71
C GLY A 186 -17.66 7.47 -4.59
N GLN A 187 -16.35 7.34 -4.74
CA GLN A 187 -15.52 6.53 -3.85
C GLN A 187 -14.15 7.15 -3.65
N LEU A 188 -13.65 7.00 -2.43
CA LEU A 188 -12.25 7.24 -2.10
C LEU A 188 -11.61 5.95 -1.61
N LEU A 189 -10.31 5.84 -1.86
CA LEU A 189 -9.45 4.81 -1.30
C LEU A 189 -8.18 5.46 -0.80
N VAL A 190 -7.71 4.99 0.35
CA VAL A 190 -6.33 5.17 0.79
C VAL A 190 -5.69 3.80 0.98
N GLN A 191 -4.46 3.67 0.51
CA GLN A 191 -3.60 2.52 0.78
C GLN A 191 -2.28 3.03 1.34
N ALA A 192 -1.83 2.49 2.46
CA ALA A 192 -0.56 2.84 3.07
C ALA A 192 0.22 1.58 3.40
N THR A 193 1.53 1.57 3.14
CA THR A 193 2.40 0.44 3.44
C THR A 193 3.51 0.86 4.38
N THR A 194 3.87 0.00 5.33
CA THR A 194 5.12 0.16 6.08
C THR A 194 6.33 0.04 5.15
N PRO A 195 7.54 0.43 5.58
CA PRO A 195 8.74 0.34 4.76
C PRO A 195 8.96 -1.08 4.23
N THR A 196 9.11 -1.20 2.91
CA THR A 196 9.24 -2.48 2.19
C THR A 196 10.68 -2.94 1.98
N GLY A 197 11.67 -2.11 2.38
CA GLY A 197 13.08 -2.31 2.04
C GLY A 197 13.43 -2.09 0.57
N LYS A 198 12.44 -1.90 -0.30
CA LYS A 198 12.66 -1.69 -1.74
C LYS A 198 13.29 -0.32 -1.98
N PRO A 199 14.26 -0.22 -2.92
CA PRO A 199 14.90 1.04 -3.23
C PRO A 199 13.88 2.10 -3.65
N ALA A 200 14.19 3.37 -3.37
CA ALA A 200 13.38 4.47 -3.84
C ALA A 200 13.25 4.42 -5.36
N THR A 201 12.07 4.77 -5.87
CA THR A 201 11.78 4.81 -7.29
C THR A 201 11.22 6.17 -7.68
N THR A 202 11.08 6.43 -8.98
CA THR A 202 10.53 7.70 -9.43
C THR A 202 9.05 7.80 -9.03
N PRO A 203 8.52 9.00 -8.72
CA PRO A 203 7.13 9.13 -8.27
C PRO A 203 6.11 8.52 -9.23
N CYS A 204 6.34 8.62 -10.55
CA CYS A 204 5.45 8.02 -11.53
C CYS A 204 5.58 6.50 -11.66
N LYS A 205 6.77 5.94 -11.47
CA LYS A 205 6.91 4.48 -11.39
C LYS A 205 6.19 3.95 -10.16
N LEU A 206 6.35 4.62 -9.02
CA LEU A 206 5.63 4.28 -7.79
C LEU A 206 4.11 4.33 -7.99
N ALA A 207 3.60 5.41 -8.58
CA ALA A 207 2.17 5.55 -8.84
C ALA A 207 1.64 4.49 -9.84
N GLY A 208 2.44 4.10 -10.84
CA GLY A 208 2.06 3.05 -11.79
C GLY A 208 2.03 1.63 -11.21
N GLU A 209 2.73 1.38 -10.10
CA GLU A 209 2.68 0.09 -9.40
C GLU A 209 1.35 -0.12 -8.66
N PHE A 210 0.62 0.94 -8.35
CA PHE A 210 -0.68 0.85 -7.69
C PHE A 210 -1.69 0.08 -8.54
N TRP A 211 -1.95 -1.17 -8.14
CA TRP A 211 -2.91 -2.10 -8.74
C TRP A 211 -2.70 -2.35 -10.24
N GLY A 212 -1.46 -2.16 -10.73
CA GLY A 212 -1.14 -2.23 -12.16
C GLY A 212 -1.91 -1.21 -12.99
N GLY A 213 -2.31 -0.09 -12.39
CA GLY A 213 -3.08 0.95 -13.04
C GLY A 213 -2.31 1.58 -14.20
N SER A 214 -2.99 1.75 -15.33
CA SER A 214 -2.47 2.46 -16.50
C SER A 214 -3.10 3.84 -16.62
N GLY A 215 -2.31 4.83 -17.06
CA GLY A 215 -2.80 6.19 -17.19
C GLY A 215 -1.71 7.16 -17.60
N THR A 216 -2.07 8.43 -17.73
CA THR A 216 -1.06 9.49 -17.85
C THR A 216 -0.58 9.85 -16.45
N CYS A 217 0.72 9.72 -16.20
CA CYS A 217 1.32 10.15 -14.95
C CYS A 217 1.98 11.52 -15.08
N THR A 218 1.77 12.38 -14.09
CA THR A 218 2.51 13.63 -13.91
C THR A 218 3.18 13.64 -12.54
N VAL A 219 4.39 14.22 -12.48
CA VAL A 219 5.05 14.48 -11.20
C VAL A 219 4.64 15.88 -10.74
N MET A 220 4.01 15.96 -9.58
CA MET A 220 3.67 17.23 -8.94
C MET A 220 4.69 17.56 -7.87
N ASP A 221 5.10 18.82 -7.82
CA ASP A 221 5.88 19.37 -6.71
C ASP A 221 4.94 20.07 -5.73
N ILE A 222 4.95 19.59 -4.48
CA ILE A 222 4.18 20.15 -3.37
C ILE A 222 5.18 20.45 -2.25
N GLY A 223 5.56 21.72 -2.10
CA GLY A 223 6.48 22.14 -1.05
C GLY A 223 7.86 21.47 -1.13
N GLY A 224 8.41 21.26 -2.34
CA GLY A 224 9.70 20.62 -2.56
C GLY A 224 9.65 19.08 -2.54
N LYS A 225 8.48 18.49 -2.28
CA LYS A 225 8.26 17.03 -2.30
C LYS A 225 7.60 16.63 -3.61
N LYS A 226 8.07 15.53 -4.19
CA LYS A 226 7.59 15.01 -5.48
C LYS A 226 6.54 13.93 -5.27
N VAL A 227 5.37 14.09 -5.89
CA VAL A 227 4.25 13.15 -5.85
C VAL A 227 3.92 12.70 -7.26
N GLY A 228 3.73 11.40 -7.47
CA GLY A 228 3.26 10.88 -8.76
C GLY A 228 1.75 10.89 -8.77
N VAL A 229 1.14 11.55 -9.74
CA VAL A 229 -0.32 11.58 -9.91
C VAL A 229 -0.68 10.97 -11.24
N VAL A 230 -1.47 9.91 -11.22
CA VAL A 230 -1.94 9.22 -12.42
C VAL A 230 -3.40 9.55 -12.63
N THR A 231 -3.73 9.94 -13.86
CA THR A 231 -5.11 10.01 -14.34
C THR A 231 -5.35 8.81 -15.25
N ALA A 232 -6.35 8.01 -14.90
CA ALA A 232 -6.65 6.75 -15.54
C ALA A 232 -7.09 6.94 -17.00
N LYS A 233 -6.86 5.94 -17.85
CA LYS A 233 -7.40 5.89 -19.22
C LYS A 233 -8.37 4.70 -19.36
N GLY A 234 -9.61 4.94 -19.79
CA GLY A 234 -10.59 3.86 -19.99
C GLY A 234 -11.30 3.41 -18.70
N HIS A 235 -11.66 2.13 -18.62
CA HIS A 235 -12.54 1.59 -17.56
C HIS A 235 -11.79 1.09 -16.32
N HIS A 236 -11.06 1.98 -15.64
CA HIS A 236 -10.47 1.65 -14.34
C HIS A 236 -11.47 1.82 -13.20
N SER A 237 -11.16 1.23 -12.04
CA SER A 237 -11.94 1.37 -10.80
C SER A 237 -11.85 2.79 -10.23
N TYR A 238 -10.72 3.47 -10.44
CA TYR A 238 -10.46 4.84 -10.02
C TYR A 238 -10.15 5.74 -11.21
N ASP A 239 -10.63 6.98 -11.14
CA ASP A 239 -10.40 8.00 -12.16
C ASP A 239 -9.00 8.61 -12.03
N GLN A 240 -8.51 8.73 -10.79
CA GLN A 240 -7.22 9.36 -10.48
C GLN A 240 -6.66 8.82 -9.17
N TRP A 241 -5.34 8.75 -9.06
CA TRP A 241 -4.65 8.47 -7.81
C TRP A 241 -3.31 9.20 -7.70
N ALA A 242 -2.92 9.51 -6.47
CA ALA A 242 -1.65 10.12 -6.12
C ALA A 242 -0.86 9.17 -5.21
N ALA A 243 0.44 9.00 -5.48
CA ALA A 243 1.33 8.16 -4.69
C ALA A 243 2.53 8.97 -4.20
N TYR A 244 2.83 8.83 -2.90
CA TYR A 244 3.95 9.47 -2.24
C TYR A 244 4.72 8.44 -1.40
N ARG A 245 6.05 8.56 -1.40
CA ARG A 245 6.94 7.78 -0.54
C ARG A 245 7.62 8.73 0.45
N TYR A 246 7.50 8.40 1.73
CA TYR A 246 8.21 9.07 2.82
C TYR A 246 9.68 8.62 2.87
N ASP A 247 10.51 9.41 3.54
CA ASP A 247 11.95 9.17 3.66
C ASP A 247 12.27 7.88 4.42
N ASP A 248 11.38 7.42 5.30
CA ASP A 248 11.52 6.14 6.01
C ASP A 248 11.11 4.92 5.16
N GLY A 249 10.63 5.14 3.93
CA GLY A 249 10.19 4.08 3.02
C GLY A 249 8.70 3.75 3.09
N THR A 250 7.93 4.39 3.98
CA THR A 250 6.46 4.30 3.99
C THR A 250 5.90 4.83 2.67
N VAL A 251 4.95 4.13 2.08
CA VAL A 251 4.25 4.58 0.86
C VAL A 251 2.80 4.85 1.20
N VAL A 252 2.25 5.95 0.68
CA VAL A 252 0.83 6.28 0.73
C VAL A 252 0.34 6.49 -0.69
N VAL A 253 -0.78 5.84 -1.02
CA VAL A 253 -1.54 6.05 -2.24
C VAL A 253 -2.94 6.49 -1.87
N LEU A 254 -3.40 7.56 -2.49
CA LEU A 254 -4.76 8.05 -2.37
C LEU A 254 -5.43 8.03 -3.74
N ALA A 255 -6.56 7.36 -3.85
CA ALA A 255 -7.30 7.22 -5.09
C ALA A 255 -8.73 7.75 -4.95
N GLN A 256 -9.26 8.26 -6.05
CA GLN A 256 -10.63 8.76 -6.13
C GLN A 256 -11.33 8.29 -7.41
N SER A 257 -12.63 8.08 -7.30
CA SER A 257 -13.50 7.72 -8.41
C SER A 257 -14.81 8.48 -8.29
N ARG A 258 -15.29 9.03 -9.40
CA ARG A 258 -16.62 9.65 -9.45
C ARG A 258 -17.74 8.62 -9.39
N LYS A 259 -17.45 7.36 -9.71
CA LYS A 259 -18.38 6.24 -9.64
C LYS A 259 -18.00 5.32 -8.49
N THR A 260 -18.96 4.52 -8.07
CA THR A 260 -18.71 3.31 -7.27
C THR A 260 -18.83 2.09 -8.17
N ASP A 261 -18.31 0.96 -7.73
CA ASP A 261 -18.62 -0.36 -8.30
C ASP A 261 -20.09 -0.77 -8.14
N ARG A 262 -20.84 -0.09 -7.26
CA ARG A 262 -22.29 -0.24 -7.12
C ARG A 262 -23.05 0.27 -8.35
N GLU A 263 -23.85 -0.62 -8.93
CA GLU A 263 -24.82 -0.31 -9.98
C GLU A 263 -26.06 0.44 -9.42
N GLY A 264 -26.69 1.26 -10.27
CA GLY A 264 -27.96 1.93 -9.94
C GLY A 264 -27.86 3.24 -9.16
N ARG A 265 -26.66 3.78 -8.92
CA ARG A 265 -26.45 5.15 -8.40
C ARG A 265 -25.78 6.02 -9.44
N SER A 266 -26.25 7.26 -9.56
CA SER A 266 -25.61 8.23 -10.45
C SER A 266 -24.22 8.60 -9.93
N PRO A 267 -23.20 8.63 -10.81
CA PRO A 267 -21.86 9.04 -10.42
C PRO A 267 -21.81 10.52 -10.07
N LEU A 268 -20.83 10.92 -9.24
CA LEU A 268 -20.49 12.30 -8.98
C LEU A 268 -20.20 13.03 -10.30
N THR A 269 -20.62 14.29 -10.39
CA THR A 269 -20.36 15.14 -11.57
C THR A 269 -18.92 15.63 -11.62
N GLN A 270 -18.25 15.66 -10.47
CA GLN A 270 -16.87 16.12 -10.30
C GLN A 270 -16.10 15.19 -9.36
N PRO A 271 -14.77 15.13 -9.47
CA PRO A 271 -13.92 14.50 -8.45
C PRO A 271 -14.14 15.12 -7.06
N VAL A 272 -13.86 14.36 -6.00
CA VAL A 272 -13.96 14.85 -4.62
C VAL A 272 -12.84 15.86 -4.34
N PHE A 273 -11.63 15.55 -4.83
CA PHE A 273 -10.45 16.40 -4.73
C PHE A 273 -9.97 16.84 -6.11
N THR A 274 -9.45 18.06 -6.19
CA THR A 274 -8.61 18.44 -7.34
C THR A 274 -7.33 17.60 -7.37
N THR A 275 -6.67 17.51 -8.52
CA THR A 275 -5.38 16.80 -8.68
C THR A 275 -4.35 17.25 -7.63
N ARG A 276 -4.26 18.56 -7.37
CA ARG A 276 -3.35 19.12 -6.35
C ARG A 276 -3.74 18.69 -4.94
N GLN A 277 -5.01 18.82 -4.58
CA GLN A 277 -5.50 18.39 -3.25
C GLN A 277 -5.29 16.89 -3.02
N LEU A 278 -5.46 16.06 -4.06
CA LEU A 278 -5.20 14.62 -3.98
C LEU A 278 -3.71 14.36 -3.67
N ALA A 279 -2.80 15.10 -4.31
CA ALA A 279 -1.36 14.99 -4.08
C ALA A 279 -0.95 15.48 -2.68
N GLU A 280 -1.47 16.62 -2.24
CA GLU A 280 -1.28 17.14 -0.88
C GLU A 280 -1.76 16.14 0.17
N LEU A 281 -2.90 15.51 -0.08
CA LEU A 281 -3.51 14.58 0.84
C LEU A 281 -2.73 13.26 0.92
N ALA A 282 -2.16 12.76 -0.18
CA ALA A 282 -1.24 11.61 -0.18
C ALA A 282 0.05 11.85 0.62
N MET A 283 0.45 13.11 0.81
CA MET A 283 1.59 13.50 1.67
C MET A 283 1.21 13.75 3.13
N SER A 284 -0.08 13.68 3.47
CA SER A 284 -0.54 14.04 4.80
C SER A 284 -0.07 13.04 5.86
N PRO A 285 0.57 13.49 6.95
CA PRO A 285 1.07 12.60 8.01
C PRO A 285 0.01 11.69 8.63
N LYS A 286 -1.28 12.04 8.55
CA LYS A 286 -2.38 11.21 9.05
C LYS A 286 -2.44 9.82 8.40
N PHE A 287 -2.06 9.72 7.13
CA PHE A 287 -2.05 8.43 6.41
C PHE A 287 -0.73 7.70 6.51
N LYS A 288 0.30 8.32 7.10
CA LYS A 288 1.58 7.66 7.33
C LYS A 288 1.37 6.56 8.38
N ILE A 289 1.78 5.34 8.06
CA ILE A 289 1.77 4.24 9.02
C ILE A 289 3.16 4.14 9.63
N SER A 290 3.31 4.58 10.87
CA SER A 290 4.51 4.30 11.67
C SER A 290 4.49 2.86 12.15
N THR A 291 5.65 2.21 12.10
CA THR A 291 5.92 0.90 12.69
C THR A 291 5.98 0.93 14.20
#